data_AF-A0A1H8D2C2-F1
#
_entry.id   AF-A0A1H8D2C2-F1
#
_cell.length_a   1.000
_cell.length_b   1.000
_cell.length_c   1.000
_cell.angle_alpha   90.00
_cell.angle_beta   90.00
_cell.angle_gamma   90.00
#
_symmetry.space_group_name_H-M   'P 1'
#
loop_
_entity.id
_entity.type
_entity.pdbx_description
1 polymer ?
#
loop_
_entity_poly.entity_id
_entity_poly.type
_entity_poly.pdbx_seq_one_letter_code
_entity_poly.pdbx_strand_id
1 'polypeptide(L)' 'MLTYHKGDLLKDDADCLINTVNTVGVMGKGIALAFKNAFPHNYLVYRNAFAAKQLAIGRLLVVQDVNFY' A
#
# COMPACT_ATOMS: atom_id res chain seq x y z
N MET A 1 11.15 -2.39 19.72
CA MET A 1 10.95 -3.83 19.97
C MET A 1 10.40 -4.45 18.69
N LEU A 2 10.81 -5.66 18.34
CA LEU A 2 10.28 -6.36 17.16
C LEU A 2 9.39 -7.53 17.64
N THR A 3 8.16 -7.55 17.17
CA THR A 3 7.13 -8.53 17.57
C THR A 3 6.53 -9.18 16.34
N TYR A 4 6.27 -10.49 16.41
CA TYR A 4 5.60 -11.23 15.35
C TYR A 4 4.14 -11.44 15.73
N HIS A 5 3.24 -11.05 14.83
CA HIS A 5 1.80 -11.15 15.02
C HIS A 5 1.18 -12.02 13.93
N LYS A 6 0.05 -12.66 14.25
CA LYS A 6 -0.78 -13.38 13.28
C LYS A 6 -2.17 -12.76 13.27
N GLY A 7 -2.60 -12.27 12.11
CA GLY A 7 -3.86 -11.57 11.98
C GLY A 7 -4.05 -11.01 10.56
N ASP A 8 -4.93 -10.03 10.45
CA ASP A 8 -5.18 -9.27 9.23
C ASP A 8 -4.43 -7.93 9.31
N LEU A 9 -3.42 -7.75 8.47
CA LEU A 9 -2.59 -6.54 8.42
C LEU A 9 -3.42 -5.27 8.24
N LEU A 10 -4.57 -5.34 7.55
CA LEU A 10 -5.40 -4.16 7.28
C LEU A 10 -6.19 -3.68 8.51
N LYS A 11 -6.20 -4.47 9.59
CA LYS A 11 -6.90 -4.16 10.84
C LYS A 11 -5.95 -3.88 12.00
N ASP A 12 -4.65 -3.79 11.71
CA ASP A 12 -3.63 -3.47 12.69
C ASP A 12 -3.75 -1.99 13.11
N ASP A 13 -3.45 -1.68 14.37
CA ASP A 13 -3.57 -0.35 14.97
C ASP A 13 -2.28 0.47 14.86
N ALA A 14 -1.30 0.01 14.08
CA ALA A 14 -0.07 0.73 13.80
C ALA A 14 -0.30 2.08 13.08
N ASP A 15 0.56 3.05 13.37
CA ASP A 15 0.56 4.38 12.74
C ASP A 15 0.71 4.34 11.20
N CYS A 16 1.28 3.25 10.67
CA CYS A 16 1.39 3.03 9.23
C CYS A 16 1.36 1.54 8.87
N LEU A 17 0.75 1.24 7.72
CA LEU A 17 0.77 -0.09 7.12
C LEU A 17 1.65 -0.10 5.87
N ILE A 18 2.40 -1.19 5.69
CA ILE A 18 3.30 -1.37 4.54
C ILE A 18 2.66 -2.30 3.51
N ASN A 19 2.40 -1.77 2.32
CA ASN A 19 1.92 -2.55 1.19
C ASN A 19 3.09 -3.01 0.31
N THR A 20 3.11 -4.30 -0.06
CA THR A 20 4.05 -4.80 -1.08
C THR A 20 3.44 -4.63 -2.47
N VAL A 21 4.19 -3.99 -3.37
CA VAL A 21 3.71 -3.64 -4.71
C VAL A 21 4.75 -3.97 -5.78
N ASN A 22 4.33 -3.96 -7.04
CA ASN A 22 5.25 -3.93 -8.18
C ASN A 22 5.43 -2.49 -8.71
N THR A 23 6.36 -2.32 -9.65
CA THR A 23 6.63 -1.05 -10.34
C THR A 23 5.91 -0.91 -11.68
N VAL A 24 4.99 -1.84 -12.02
CA VAL A 24 4.22 -1.85 -13.29
C VAL A 24 2.75 -1.43 -13.10
N GLY A 25 2.41 -0.91 -11.92
CA GLY A 25 1.13 -0.26 -11.66
C GLY A 25 -0.04 -1.22 -11.35
N VAL A 26 0.18 -2.50 -11.09
CA VAL A 26 -0.93 -3.46 -10.92
C VAL A 26 -1.04 -3.94 -9.47
N MET A 27 -2.20 -3.76 -8.85
CA MET A 27 -2.55 -4.38 -7.55
C MET A 27 -3.64 -5.44 -7.78
N GLY A 28 -3.25 -6.61 -8.27
CA GLY A 28 -4.17 -7.61 -8.81
C GLY A 28 -4.38 -8.87 -7.98
N LYS A 29 -3.57 -9.11 -6.95
CA LYS A 29 -3.68 -10.29 -6.07
C LYS A 29 -3.01 -10.06 -4.72
N GLY A 30 -3.22 -11.01 -3.80
CA GLY A 30 -2.59 -11.02 -2.48
C GLY A 30 -2.86 -9.75 -1.70
N ILE A 31 -1.89 -9.33 -0.88
CA ILE A 31 -2.03 -8.16 -0.01
C ILE A 31 -2.25 -6.87 -0.79
N ALA A 32 -1.61 -6.70 -1.96
CA ALA A 32 -1.81 -5.52 -2.80
C ALA A 32 -3.27 -5.33 -3.25
N LEU A 33 -3.96 -6.42 -3.61
CA LEU A 33 -5.39 -6.37 -3.94
C LEU A 33 -6.24 -5.99 -2.73
N ALA A 34 -5.90 -6.52 -1.55
CA ALA A 34 -6.60 -6.17 -0.31
C ALA A 34 -6.44 -4.68 0.01
N PHE A 35 -5.22 -4.12 -0.12
CA PHE A 35 -4.97 -2.68 -0.02
C PHE A 35 -5.73 -1.86 -1.06
N LYS A 36 -5.80 -2.33 -2.32
CA LYS A 36 -6.57 -1.64 -3.37
C LYS A 36 -8.05 -1.50 -3.00
N ASN A 37 -8.63 -2.52 -2.38
CA ASN A 37 -10.04 -2.54 -2.00
C ASN A 37 -10.30 -1.73 -0.73
N ALA A 38 -9.42 -1.81 0.27
CA ALA A 38 -9.56 -1.11 1.55
C ALA A 38 -9.20 0.39 1.44
N PHE A 39 -8.21 0.73 0.62
CA PHE A 39 -7.63 2.08 0.52
C PHE A 39 -7.64 2.56 -0.94
N PRO A 40 -8.82 2.89 -1.50
CA PRO A 40 -8.95 3.27 -2.91
C PRO A 40 -8.22 4.58 -3.25
N HIS A 41 -8.06 5.51 -2.31
CA HIS A 41 -7.28 6.74 -2.50
C HIS A 41 -5.79 6.42 -2.72
N ASN A 42 -5.20 5.58 -1.88
CA ASN A 42 -3.82 5.10 -2.02
C ASN A 42 -3.62 4.37 -3.36
N TYR A 43 -4.58 3.57 -3.82
CA TYR A 43 -4.49 2.96 -5.14
C TYR A 43 -4.47 4.00 -6.27
N LEU A 44 -5.28 5.06 -6.18
CA LEU A 44 -5.26 6.14 -7.16
C LEU A 44 -3.91 6.87 -7.18
N VAL A 45 -3.38 7.23 -6.00
CA VAL A 45 -2.04 7.86 -5.88
C VAL A 45 -0.95 6.96 -6.46
N TYR A 46 -0.99 5.66 -6.16
CA TYR A 46 -0.08 4.67 -6.73
C TYR A 46 -0.17 4.59 -8.26
N ARG A 47 -1.37 4.59 -8.84
CA ARG A 47 -1.57 4.59 -10.31
C ARG A 47 -1.06 5.86 -10.96
N ASN A 48 -1.24 7.01 -10.33
CA ASN A 48 -0.70 8.28 -10.81
C ASN A 48 0.83 8.30 -10.74
N ALA A 49 1.42 7.79 -9.66
CA ALA A 49 2.88 7.65 -9.54
C ALA A 49 3.45 6.70 -10.61
N PHE A 50 2.75 5.61 -10.93
CA PHE A 50 3.12 4.74 -12.06
C PHE A 50 3.07 5.49 -13.40
N ALA A 51 1.97 6.19 -13.69
CA ALA A 51 1.81 6.96 -14.92
C ALA A 51 2.89 8.05 -15.07
N ALA A 52 3.30 8.66 -13.95
CA ALA A 52 4.38 9.64 -13.89
C ALA A 52 5.79 9.03 -13.88
N LYS A 53 5.94 7.70 -14.00
CA LYS A 53 7.23 6.97 -13.95
C LYS A 53 8.02 7.21 -12.66
N GLN A 54 7.33 7.39 -11.55
CA GLN A 54 7.93 7.70 -10.24
C GLN A 54 8.17 6.45 -9.38
N LEU A 55 7.63 5.29 -9.76
CA LEU A 55 7.85 4.03 -9.06
C LEU A 55 9.20 3.41 -9.45
N ALA A 56 10.00 3.05 -8.44
CA ALA A 56 11.29 2.39 -8.62
C ALA A 56 11.61 1.48 -7.43
N ILE A 57 12.44 0.47 -7.66
CA ILE A 57 13.00 -0.35 -6.58
C ILE A 57 13.83 0.55 -5.66
N GLY A 58 13.69 0.37 -4.34
CA GLY A 58 14.38 1.18 -3.34
C GLY A 58 13.76 2.57 -3.09
N ARG A 59 12.67 2.92 -3.79
CA ARG A 59 11.94 4.17 -3.58
C ARG A 59 10.56 3.90 -2.98
N LEU A 60 10.32 4.42 -1.78
CA LEU A 60 9.01 4.36 -1.15
C LEU A 60 8.06 5.39 -1.77
N LEU A 61 6.81 4.98 -1.94
CA LEU A 61 5.68 5.88 -2.15
C LEU A 61 4.91 5.93 -0.83
N VAL A 62 5.02 7.05 -0.12
CA VAL A 62 4.29 7.28 1.13
C VAL A 62 3.00 8.01 0.79
N VAL A 63 1.87 7.50 1.29
CA VAL A 63 0.54 8.09 1.06
C VAL A 63 -0.14 8.27 2.39
N GLN A 64 -0.64 9.48 2.63
CA GLN A 64 -1.57 9.75 3.71
C GLN A 64 -2.97 9.45 3.19
N ASP A 65 -3.48 8.25 3.48
CA ASP A 65 -4.79 7.84 2.99
C ASP A 65 -5.90 8.38 3.89
N VAL A 66 -6.88 9.05 3.29
CA VAL A 66 -8.05 9.60 3.99
C VAL A 66 -8.99 8.53 4.53
N ASN A 67 -8.78 7.26 4.18
CA ASN A 67 -9.57 6.12 4.65
C ASN A 67 -8.82 5.28 5.70
N PHE A 68 -7.72 5.79 6.25
CA PHE A 68 -6.91 5.11 7.27
C PHE A 68 -7.14 5.77 8.64
N TYR A 69 -8.00 5.16 9.46
CA TYR A 69 -8.36 5.56 10.83
C TYR A 69 -8.61 4.34 11.71
#